data_AF-A0A1H3SDN5-F1
#
_entry.id   AF-A0A1H3SDN5-F1
#
_cell.length_a   1.000
_cell.length_b   1.000
_cell.length_c   1.000
_cell.angle_alpha   90.00
_cell.angle_beta   90.00
_cell.angle_gamma   90.00
#
_symmetry.space_group_name_H-M   'P 1'
#
loop_
_entity.id
_entity.type
_entity.pdbx_description
1 polymer ?
#
loop_
_entity_poly.entity_id
_entity_poly.type
_entity_poly.pdbx_seq_one_letter_code
_entity_poly.pdbx_strand_id
1 'polypeptide(L)'
;MLGFAFLFPSRLHDRTHVSTRQYARLVRDWVSAIGLDPSGYGTRSLRRKKAAEIYRKTGNLRAVQLLLGHTKGDSTVRYLGVELEDALGIVEQIDI
;
A
#
# COMPACT_ATOMS: atom_id res chain seq x y z
N MET A 1 -1.94 -20.65 29.75
CA MET A 1 -1.29 -20.19 28.50
C MET A 1 -2.10 -19.03 27.95
N LEU A 2 -1.63 -17.79 28.10
CA LEU A 2 -2.26 -16.63 27.47
C LEU A 2 -1.88 -16.62 25.98
N GLY A 3 -2.67 -17.31 25.16
CA GLY A 3 -2.55 -17.21 23.70
C GLY A 3 -2.88 -15.79 23.29
N PHE A 4 -1.94 -15.08 22.66
CA PHE A 4 -2.17 -13.73 22.16
C PHE A 4 -3.42 -13.70 21.28
N ALA A 5 -4.47 -13.01 21.73
CA ALA A 5 -5.65 -12.77 20.92
C ALA A 5 -5.25 -11.97 19.68
N PHE A 6 -5.71 -12.39 18.50
CA PHE A 6 -5.47 -11.65 17.27
C PHE A 6 -6.12 -10.25 17.36
N LEU A 7 -5.41 -9.22 16.90
CA LEU A 7 -5.91 -7.83 16.88
C LEU A 7 -7.25 -7.69 16.15
N PHE A 8 -7.45 -8.49 15.09
CA PHE A 8 -8.68 -8.56 14.32
C PHE A 8 -9.25 -9.99 14.37
N PRO A 9 -10.13 -10.29 15.34
CA PRO A 9 -10.76 -11.60 15.45
C PRO A 9 -11.73 -11.88 14.30
N SER A 10 -11.96 -13.16 14.01
CA SER A 10 -13.00 -13.56 13.06
C SER A 10 -14.39 -13.41 13.67
N ARG A 11 -15.41 -13.25 12.81
CA ARG A 11 -16.83 -13.36 13.19
C ARG A 11 -17.35 -14.80 13.09
N LEU A 12 -16.57 -15.70 12.49
CA LEU A 12 -16.87 -17.13 12.40
C LEU A 12 -16.21 -17.85 13.59
N HIS A 13 -17.00 -18.60 14.36
CA HIS A 13 -16.57 -19.30 15.57
C HIS A 13 -15.36 -20.23 15.35
N ASP A 14 -15.26 -20.88 14.19
CA ASP A 14 -14.18 -21.84 13.87
C ASP A 14 -12.89 -21.17 13.35
N ARG A 15 -12.80 -19.84 13.36
CA ARG A 15 -11.65 -19.10 12.83
C ARG A 15 -11.12 -18.14 13.88
N THR A 16 -9.81 -18.09 14.06
CA THR A 16 -9.18 -17.28 15.10
C THR A 16 -8.98 -15.81 14.70
N HIS A 17 -8.86 -15.51 13.41
CA HIS A 17 -8.64 -14.15 12.90
C HIS A 17 -9.34 -13.89 11.57
N VAL A 18 -9.44 -12.61 11.20
CA VAL A 18 -9.96 -12.19 9.90
C VAL A 18 -9.18 -12.86 8.76
N SER A 19 -9.90 -13.43 7.79
CA SER A 19 -9.27 -14.01 6.59
C SER A 19 -8.95 -12.91 5.57
N THR A 20 -8.00 -13.19 4.67
CA THR A 20 -7.69 -12.29 3.54
C THR A 20 -8.93 -11.98 2.69
N ARG A 21 -9.81 -12.96 2.50
CA ARG A 21 -11.07 -12.79 1.76
C ARG A 21 -12.03 -11.87 2.49
N GLN A 22 -12.14 -12.01 3.81
CA GLN A 22 -12.99 -11.12 4.60
C GLN A 22 -12.44 -9.70 4.61
N TYR A 23 -11.12 -9.52 4.72
CA TYR A 23 -10.51 -8.20 4.62
C TYR A 23 -10.74 -7.57 3.24
N ALA A 24 -10.59 -8.34 2.15
CA ALA A 24 -10.88 -7.85 0.80
C ALA A 24 -12.35 -7.42 0.63
N ARG A 25 -13.30 -8.16 1.24
CA ARG A 25 -14.72 -7.77 1.23
C ARG A 25 -14.96 -6.46 1.98
N LEU A 26 -14.36 -6.29 3.15
CA LEU A 26 -14.47 -5.03 3.90
C LEU A 26 -13.96 -3.83 3.09
N VAL A 27 -12.79 -3.97 2.45
CA VAL A 27 -12.25 -2.91 1.58
C VAL A 27 -13.19 -2.62 0.42
N ARG A 28 -13.71 -3.66 -0.24
CA ARG A 28 -14.66 -3.51 -1.35
C ARG A 28 -15.90 -2.75 -0.92
N ASP A 29 -16.48 -3.12 0.23
CA ASP A 29 -17.71 -2.51 0.73
C ASP A 29 -17.47 -1.04 1.13
N TRP A 30 -16.31 -0.70 1.70
CA TRP A 30 -15.93 0.69 1.98
C TRP A 30 -15.74 1.52 0.72
N VAL A 31 -15.10 0.96 -0.32
CA VAL A 31 -14.90 1.63 -1.61
C VAL A 31 -16.24 1.91 -2.29
N SER A 32 -17.16 0.94 -2.29
CA SER A 32 -18.51 1.14 -2.80
C SER A 32 -19.30 2.18 -2.00
N ALA A 33 -19.13 2.22 -0.68
CA ALA A 33 -19.82 3.19 0.18
C ALA A 33 -19.43 4.65 -0.10
N ILE A 34 -18.25 4.90 -0.67
CA ILE A 34 -17.81 6.23 -1.11
C ILE A 34 -18.05 6.49 -2.61
N GLY A 35 -18.80 5.63 -3.29
CA GLY A 35 -19.20 5.80 -4.69
C GLY A 35 -18.14 5.48 -5.74
N LEU A 36 -17.09 4.75 -5.37
CA LEU A 36 -16.03 4.32 -6.31
C LEU A 36 -16.27 2.89 -6.80
N ASP A 37 -15.80 2.58 -8.02
CA ASP A 37 -15.84 1.22 -8.55
C ASP A 37 -14.85 0.30 -7.79
N PRO A 38 -15.32 -0.67 -7.00
CA PRO A 38 -14.45 -1.55 -6.24
C PRO A 38 -13.48 -2.40 -7.09
N SER A 39 -13.73 -2.60 -8.38
CA SER A 39 -12.86 -3.41 -9.23
C SER A 39 -11.43 -2.86 -9.30
N GLY A 40 -11.28 -1.54 -9.20
CA GLY A 40 -10.00 -0.83 -9.20
C GLY A 40 -9.30 -0.76 -7.84
N TYR A 41 -9.97 -1.14 -6.75
CA TYR A 41 -9.46 -0.93 -5.39
C TYR A 41 -9.42 -2.22 -4.57
N GLY A 42 -8.21 -2.61 -4.18
CA GLY A 42 -7.95 -3.67 -3.22
C GLY A 42 -6.86 -3.32 -2.22
N THR A 43 -6.60 -4.22 -1.28
CA THR A 43 -5.57 -4.06 -0.23
C THR A 43 -4.19 -3.67 -0.80
N ARG A 44 -3.80 -4.30 -1.93
CA ARG A 44 -2.54 -3.99 -2.63
C ARG A 44 -2.55 -2.61 -3.29
N SER A 45 -3.69 -2.16 -3.83
CA SER A 45 -3.82 -0.82 -4.42
C SER A 45 -3.66 0.27 -3.37
N LEU A 46 -4.26 0.08 -2.19
CA LEU A 46 -4.17 1.00 -1.06
C LEU A 46 -2.74 1.09 -0.54
N ARG A 47 -2.07 -0.06 -0.39
CA ARG A 47 -0.64 -0.11 -0.04
C ARG A 47 0.22 0.67 -1.05
N ARG A 48 -0.02 0.49 -2.35
CA ARG A 48 0.70 1.20 -3.42
C ARG A 48 0.45 2.71 -3.35
N LYS A 49 -0.81 3.14 -3.22
CA LYS A 49 -1.18 4.56 -3.18
C LYS A 49 -0.55 5.28 -1.99
N LYS A 50 -0.55 4.67 -0.80
CA LYS A 50 0.09 5.26 0.39
C LYS A 50 1.60 5.40 0.21
N ALA A 51 2.27 4.38 -0.32
CA ALA A 51 3.70 4.44 -0.60
C ALA A 51 4.05 5.51 -1.65
N ALA A 52 3.27 5.60 -2.73
CA ALA A 52 3.44 6.62 -3.76
C ALA A 52 3.24 8.05 -3.21
N GLU A 53 2.28 8.23 -2.28
CA GLU A 53 2.06 9.52 -1.61
C GLU A 53 3.24 9.93 -0.71
N ILE A 54 3.83 8.98 0.02
CA ILE A 54 5.03 9.22 0.83
C ILE A 54 6.20 9.60 -0.07
N TYR A 55 6.39 8.87 -1.18
CA TYR A 55 7.44 9.18 -2.14
C TYR A 55 7.27 10.59 -2.72
N ARG A 56 6.08 10.92 -3.26
CA ARG A 56 5.80 12.28 -3.80
C ARG A 56 6.09 13.40 -2.82
N LYS A 57 5.84 13.20 -1.53
CA LYS A 57 6.05 14.21 -0.48
C LYS A 57 7.50 14.35 -0.02
N THR A 58 8.31 13.30 -0.17
CA THR A 58 9.62 13.22 0.47
C THR A 58 10.78 13.04 -0.49
N GLY A 59 10.53 12.59 -1.71
CA GLY A 59 11.56 12.14 -2.66
C GLY A 59 12.37 10.93 -2.18
N ASN A 60 12.09 10.37 -0.98
CA ASN A 60 12.96 9.40 -0.35
C ASN A 60 12.56 7.96 -0.69
N LEU A 61 13.09 7.46 -1.81
CA LEU A 61 12.83 6.11 -2.28
C LEU A 61 13.31 5.03 -1.29
N ARG A 62 14.42 5.28 -0.57
CA ARG A 62 14.98 4.33 0.40
C ARG A 62 14.07 4.17 1.62
N ALA A 63 13.50 5.26 2.12
CA ALA A 63 12.51 5.20 3.20
C ALA A 63 11.27 4.40 2.77
N VAL A 64 10.78 4.64 1.55
CA VAL A 64 9.62 3.90 1.03
C VAL A 64 9.93 2.40 0.84
N GLN A 65 11.13 2.06 0.39
CA GLN A 65 11.58 0.66 0.30
C GLN A 65 11.52 -0.05 1.66
N LEU A 66 12.02 0.61 2.72
CA LEU A 66 12.00 0.07 4.09
C LEU A 66 10.57 -0.10 4.61
N LEU A 67 9.70 0.90 4.41
CA LEU A 67 8.29 0.84 4.80
C LEU A 67 7.52 -0.27 4.07
N LEU A 68 7.88 -0.54 2.82
CA LEU A 68 7.31 -1.63 2.03
C LEU A 68 7.94 -2.99 2.34
N GLY A 69 9.04 -3.05 3.10
CA GLY A 69 9.76 -4.30 3.35
C GLY A 69 10.33 -4.93 2.08
N HIS A 70 10.65 -4.14 1.06
CA HIS A 70 11.21 -4.66 -0.19
C HIS A 70 12.71 -4.89 -0.06
N THR A 71 13.16 -6.11 -0.37
CA THR A 71 14.58 -6.46 -0.33
C THR A 71 15.40 -5.70 -1.38
N LYS A 72 14.85 -5.55 -2.60
CA LYS A 72 15.53 -4.93 -3.74
C LYS A 72 14.98 -3.53 -4.01
N GLY A 73 15.87 -2.58 -4.31
CA GLY A 73 15.50 -1.21 -4.71
C GLY A 73 14.61 -1.20 -5.94
N ASP A 74 14.98 -1.97 -6.96
CA ASP A 74 14.24 -2.11 -8.23
C ASP A 74 12.79 -2.54 -8.04
N SER A 75 12.51 -3.38 -7.04
CA SER A 75 11.14 -3.77 -6.71
C SER A 75 10.30 -2.57 -6.26
N THR A 76 10.91 -1.59 -5.59
CA THR A 76 10.23 -0.36 -5.16
C THR A 76 10.03 0.60 -6.32
N VAL A 77 11.05 0.77 -7.16
CA VAL A 77 10.97 1.56 -8.41
C VAL A 77 9.79 1.08 -9.27
N ARG A 78 9.78 -0.22 -9.60
CA ARG A 78 8.70 -0.85 -10.39
C ARG A 78 7.35 -0.81 -9.69
N TYR A 79 7.32 -0.98 -8.36
CA TYR A 79 6.07 -0.96 -7.60
C TYR A 79 5.45 0.43 -7.56
N LEU A 80 6.25 1.49 -7.54
CA LEU A 80 5.74 2.86 -7.60
C LEU A 80 5.47 3.30 -9.04
N GLY A 81 6.24 2.81 -10.02
CA GLY A 81 6.20 3.29 -11.41
C GLY A 81 6.96 4.60 -11.59
N VAL A 82 8.03 4.77 -10.81
CA VAL A 82 8.92 5.93 -10.81
C VAL A 82 10.00 5.63 -11.85
N GLU A 83 9.93 6.19 -13.05
CA GLU A 83 10.92 5.88 -14.11
C GLU A 83 11.52 7.14 -14.77
N LEU A 84 10.72 8.03 -15.37
CA LEU A 84 11.25 9.14 -16.18
C LEU A 84 10.79 10.54 -15.73
N GLU A 85 9.52 10.71 -15.36
CA GLU A 85 8.97 12.02 -14.95
C GLU A 85 9.68 12.59 -13.71
N ASP A 86 10.05 11.73 -12.76
CA ASP A 86 10.79 12.14 -11.57
C ASP A 86 12.23 12.59 -11.89
N ALA A 87 12.88 12.00 -12.90
CA ALA A 87 14.21 12.42 -13.32
C ALA A 87 14.18 13.81 -13.96
N LEU A 88 13.17 14.10 -14.78
CA LEU A 88 12.96 15.42 -15.38
C LEU A 88 12.63 16.47 -14.32
N GLY A 89 11.76 16.15 -13.35
CA GLY A 89 11.44 17.05 -12.25
C GLY A 89 12.65 17.38 -11.35
N ILE A 90 13.58 16.43 -11.17
CA ILE A 90 14.85 16.70 -10.47
C ILE A 90 15.73 17.64 -11.29
N VAL A 91 15.84 17.43 -12.60
CA VAL A 91 16.64 18.29 -13.49
C VAL A 91 16.09 19.71 -13.53
N GLU A 92 14.77 19.89 -13.62
CA GLU A 92 14.12 21.21 -13.60
C GLU A 92 14.35 21.99 -12.29
N GLN A 93 14.56 21.30 -11.17
CA GLN A 93 14.85 21.95 -9.88
C GLN A 93 16.33 22.29 -9.68
N ILE A 94 17.22 21.73 -10.49
CA ILE A 94 18.65 22.00 -10.45
C ILE A 94 18.95 23.07 -11.51
N ASP A 95 18.79 24.34 -11.14
CA ASP A 95 19.36 25.45 -11.91
C ASP A 95 20.88 25.50 -11.66
N ILE A 96 21.68 25.48 -12.74
CA ILE A 96 23.11 25.80 -12.73
C ILE A 96 23.29 27.16 -13.39
#